data_AF-A0A1Q7MU33-F1
#
_entry.id   AF-A0A1Q7MU33-F1
#
_cell.length_a   1.000
_cell.length_b   1.000
_cell.length_c   1.000
_cell.angle_alpha   90.00
_cell.angle_beta   90.00
_cell.angle_gamma   90.00
#
_symmetry.space_group_name_H-M   'P 1'
#
loop_
_entity.id
_entity.type
_entity.pdbx_description
1 polymer ?
#
loop_
_entity_poly.entity_id
_entity_poly.type
_entity_poly.pdbx_seq_one_letter_code
_entity_poly.pdbx_strand_id
1 'polypeptide(L)'
;MRDQLEALIMQMYKSNILYSEAVREFKKRFILTVLQENKGNQCRAARELNMHRNTLSRTISELKIDVRQLRDGTKRPPRSARLASYEKKAVR
;
A
#
# COMPACT_ATOMS: atom_id res chain seq x y z
N MET A 1 -9.56 -20.44 -8.23
CA MET A 1 -9.94 -19.02 -8.10
C MET A 1 -11.45 -18.82 -8.01
N ARG A 2 -12.24 -19.25 -9.01
CA ARG A 2 -13.71 -19.07 -8.98
C ARG A 2 -14.36 -19.70 -7.75
N ASP A 3 -14.07 -20.97 -7.48
CA ASP A 3 -14.68 -21.69 -6.35
C ASP A 3 -14.26 -21.14 -4.99
N GLN A 4 -13.02 -20.67 -4.87
CA GLN A 4 -12.50 -20.04 -3.64
C GLN A 4 -13.18 -18.68 -3.38
N LEU A 5 -13.43 -17.91 -4.44
CA LEU A 5 -14.12 -16.62 -4.34
C LEU A 5 -15.59 -16.83 -4.01
N GLU A 6 -16.26 -17.78 -4.65
CA GLU A 6 -17.66 -18.13 -4.36
C GLU A 6 -17.81 -18.61 -2.90
N ALA A 7 -16.90 -19.44 -2.41
CA ALA A 7 -16.90 -19.87 -1.01
C ALA A 7 -16.73 -18.68 -0.04
N LEU A 8 -15.82 -17.75 -0.35
CA LEU A 8 -15.61 -16.54 0.46
C LEU A 8 -16.88 -15.65 0.47
N ILE A 9 -17.49 -15.41 -0.69
CA ILE A 9 -18.71 -14.61 -0.81
C ILE A 9 -19.85 -15.25 0.01
N MET A 10 -20.03 -16.56 -0.10
CA MET A 10 -21.04 -17.28 0.67
C MET A 10 -20.79 -17.19 2.18
N GLN A 11 -19.53 -17.25 2.62
CA GLN A 11 -19.18 -17.04 4.03
C GLN A 11 -19.48 -15.61 4.51
N MET A 12 -19.15 -14.59 3.72
CA MET A 12 -19.43 -13.19 4.06
C MET A 12 -20.94 -12.93 4.16
N TYR A 13 -21.70 -13.48 3.21
CA TYR A 13 -23.16 -13.41 3.19
C TYR A 13 -23.78 -14.08 4.42
N LYS A 14 -23.37 -15.32 4.74
CA LYS A 14 -23.84 -16.05 5.94
C LYS A 14 -23.45 -15.37 7.26
N SER A 15 -22.38 -14.59 7.26
CA SER A 15 -21.90 -13.85 8.44
C SER A 15 -22.60 -12.49 8.61
N ASN A 16 -23.61 -12.16 7.79
CA ASN A 16 -24.33 -10.89 7.78
C ASN A 16 -23.42 -9.66 7.60
N ILE A 17 -22.31 -9.80 6.86
CA ILE A 17 -21.46 -8.66 6.52
C ILE A 17 -22.18 -7.80 5.49
N LEU A 18 -22.23 -6.49 5.74
CA LEU A 18 -22.79 -5.53 4.79
C LEU A 18 -21.94 -5.50 3.52
N TYR A 19 -22.59 -5.35 2.36
CA TYR A 19 -21.88 -5.23 1.08
C TYR A 19 -20.78 -4.16 1.10
N SER A 20 -21.07 -3.00 1.70
CA SER A 20 -20.12 -1.90 1.83
C SER A 20 -18.87 -2.28 2.64
N GLU A 21 -19.03 -3.08 3.69
CA GLU A 21 -17.93 -3.57 4.51
C GLU A 21 -17.09 -4.62 3.76
N ALA A 22 -17.76 -5.55 3.07
CA ALA A 22 -17.09 -6.56 2.26
C ALA A 22 -16.21 -5.93 1.17
N VAL A 23 -16.75 -4.94 0.45
CA VAL A 23 -16.01 -4.19 -0.57
C VAL A 23 -14.85 -3.41 0.06
N ARG A 24 -15.06 -2.80 1.24
CA ARG A 24 -14.01 -2.07 1.95
C ARG A 24 -12.85 -2.97 2.35
N GLU A 25 -13.15 -4.14 2.93
CA GLU A 25 -12.12 -5.09 3.36
C GLU A 25 -11.38 -5.71 2.18
N PHE A 26 -12.09 -6.06 1.10
CA PHE A 26 -11.44 -6.49 -0.15
C PHE A 26 -10.48 -5.42 -0.68
N LYS A 27 -10.96 -4.17 -0.83
CA LYS A 27 -10.16 -3.04 -1.31
C LYS A 27 -8.93 -2.82 -0.44
N LYS A 28 -9.09 -2.89 0.88
CA LYS A 28 -8.01 -2.74 1.86
C LYS A 28 -6.97 -3.84 1.71
N ARG A 29 -7.39 -5.11 1.65
CA ARG A 29 -6.47 -6.25 1.56
C ARG A 29 -5.71 -6.24 0.24
N PHE A 30 -6.40 -5.99 -0.87
CA PHE A 30 -5.79 -5.95 -2.20
C PHE A 30 -4.71 -4.85 -2.31
N ILE A 31 -5.04 -3.62 -1.89
CA ILE A 31 -4.09 -2.50 -1.93
C ILE A 31 -2.90 -2.75 -1.00
N LEU A 32 -3.14 -3.34 0.18
CA LEU A 32 -2.08 -3.66 1.13
C LEU A 32 -1.09 -4.67 0.54
N THR A 33 -1.56 -5.71 -0.15
CA THR A 33 -0.70 -6.67 -0.85
C THR A 33 0.18 -5.99 -1.89
N VAL A 34 -0.39 -5.14 -2.75
CA VAL A 34 0.40 -4.42 -3.77
C VAL A 34 1.41 -3.47 -3.13
N LEU A 35 1.06 -2.82 -2.01
CA LEU A 35 1.99 -1.98 -1.25
C LEU A 35 3.12 -2.80 -0.61
N GLN A 36 2.86 -4.01 -0.16
CA GLN A 36 3.85 -4.93 0.40
C GLN A 36 4.87 -5.37 -0.66
N GLU A 37 4.41 -5.82 -1.82
CA GLU A 37 5.27 -6.18 -2.97
C GLU A 37 6.17 -5.00 -3.38
N ASN A 38 5.63 -3.78 -3.30
CA ASN A 38 6.35 -2.56 -3.62
C ASN A 38 7.16 -1.96 -2.45
N LYS A 39 7.29 -2.64 -1.31
CA LYS A 39 8.03 -2.17 -0.11
C LYS A 39 7.59 -0.77 0.36
N GLY A 40 6.29 -0.51 0.28
CA GLY A 40 5.68 0.77 0.64
C GLY A 40 5.89 1.91 -0.39
N ASN A 41 6.38 1.64 -1.60
CA ASN A 41 6.52 2.62 -2.67
C ASN A 41 5.17 2.89 -3.37
N GLN A 42 4.45 3.89 -2.88
CA GLN A 42 3.13 4.28 -3.39
C GLN A 42 3.12 4.68 -4.87
N CYS A 43 4.20 5.26 -5.40
CA CYS A 43 4.23 5.66 -6.81
C CYS A 43 4.27 4.44 -7.74
N ARG A 44 4.99 3.38 -7.36
CA ARG A 44 5.03 2.12 -8.13
C ARG A 44 3.74 1.33 -7.95
N ALA A 45 3.28 1.19 -6.70
CA ALA A 45 2.00 0.55 -6.40
C ALA A 45 0.82 1.21 -7.14
N ALA A 46 0.79 2.54 -7.25
CA ALA A 46 -0.25 3.24 -8.00
C ALA A 46 -0.24 2.91 -9.50
N ARG A 47 0.95 2.71 -10.10
CA ARG A 47 1.07 2.29 -11.50
C ARG A 47 0.58 0.86 -11.71
N GLU A 48 0.92 -0.06 -10.81
CA GLU A 48 0.44 -1.45 -10.87
C GLU A 48 -1.07 -1.57 -10.65
N LEU A 49 -1.61 -0.77 -9.72
CA LEU A 49 -3.05 -0.64 -9.49
C LEU A 49 -3.77 0.15 -10.60
N ASN A 50 -3.05 0.61 -11.62
CA ASN A 50 -3.55 1.46 -12.71
C ASN A 50 -4.38 2.66 -12.22
N MET A 51 -3.89 3.37 -11.20
CA MET A 51 -4.56 4.53 -10.62
C MET A 51 -3.59 5.68 -10.35
N HIS A 52 -4.14 6.88 -10.19
CA HIS A 52 -3.30 8.02 -9.85
C HIS A 52 -2.76 7.92 -8.42
N ARG A 53 -1.48 8.24 -8.20
CA ARG A 53 -0.85 8.24 -6.86
C ARG A 53 -1.62 9.03 -5.78
N ASN A 54 -2.30 10.13 -6.15
CA ASN A 54 -3.10 10.91 -5.21
C ASN A 54 -4.38 10.16 -4.82
N THR A 55 -5.01 9.48 -5.76
CA THR A 55 -6.16 8.61 -5.50
C THR A 55 -5.75 7.48 -4.56
N LEU A 56 -4.61 6.83 -4.83
CA LEU A 56 -4.06 5.81 -3.94
C LEU A 56 -3.77 6.39 -2.54
N SER A 57 -3.14 7.56 -2.45
CA SER A 57 -2.84 8.21 -1.17
C SER A 57 -4.10 8.54 -0.37
N ARG A 58 -5.16 9.03 -1.00
CA ARG A 58 -6.45 9.28 -0.33
C ARG A 58 -7.08 7.99 0.15
N THR A 59 -7.10 6.96 -0.71
CA THR A 59 -7.62 5.63 -0.36
C THR A 59 -6.86 5.01 0.80
N ILE A 60 -5.54 5.15 0.87
CA ILE A 60 -4.73 4.68 2.00
C ILE A 60 -5.16 5.35 3.31
N SER A 61 -5.38 6.67 3.29
CA SER A 61 -5.86 7.43 4.46
C SER A 61 -7.27 7.02 4.87
N GLU A 62 -8.19 6.87 3.93
CA GLU A 62 -9.58 6.43 4.15
C GLU A 62 -9.62 5.03 4.78
N LEU A 63 -8.78 4.11 4.29
CA LEU A 63 -8.70 2.72 4.76
C LEU A 63 -7.81 2.56 6.01
N LYS A 64 -7.22 3.65 6.52
CA LYS A 64 -6.32 3.69 7.68
C LYS A 64 -5.18 2.66 7.57
N ILE A 65 -4.57 2.56 6.38
CA ILE A 65 -3.45 1.64 6.13
C ILE A 65 -2.14 2.28 6.59
N ASP A 66 -1.40 1.61 7.48
CA ASP A 66 -0.09 2.10 7.93
C ASP A 66 1.03 1.68 6.97
N VAL A 67 1.32 2.55 6.00
CA VAL A 67 2.38 2.32 5.00
C VAL A 67 3.78 2.39 5.62
N ARG A 68 3.93 2.96 6.83
CA ARG A 68 5.25 3.09 7.47
C ARG A 68 5.81 1.74 7.89
N GLN A 69 4.94 0.83 8.30
CA GLN A 69 5.30 -0.54 8.67
C GLN A 69 5.82 -1.34 7.47
N LEU A 70 5.41 -0.98 6.26
CA LEU A 70 5.82 -1.66 5.03
C LEU A 70 7.17 -1.17 4.47
N ARG A 71 7.74 -0.12 5.08
CA ARG A 71 9.02 0.46 4.65
C ARG A 71 10.12 -0.06 5.56
N ASP A 72 10.60 -1.27 5.27
CA ASP A 72 11.75 -1.85 5.95
C ASP A 72 12.99 -0.96 5.78
N GLY A 73 13.39 -0.27 6.85
CA GLY A 73 14.71 0.32 7.03
C GLY A 73 15.12 1.47 6.10
N THR A 74 14.42 1.70 4.99
CA THR A 74 14.73 2.76 4.00
C THR A 74 14.22 4.13 4.45
N LYS A 75 14.40 4.45 5.74
CA LYS A 75 14.28 5.82 6.21
C LYS A 75 15.31 6.64 5.46
N ARG A 76 14.80 7.38 4.47
CA ARG A 76 15.55 8.39 3.74
C ARG A 76 16.27 9.26 4.78
N PRO A 77 17.61 9.36 4.74
CA PRO A 77 18.34 10.11 5.75
C PRO A 77 17.84 11.55 5.79
N PRO A 78 17.91 12.21 6.97
CA PRO A 78 17.59 13.61 7.13
C PRO A 78 18.32 14.45 6.07
N ARG A 79 17.72 15.57 5.66
CA ARG A 79 18.27 16.41 4.58
C ARG A 79 19.72 16.85 4.87
N SER A 80 20.06 17.10 6.14
CA SER A 80 21.41 17.41 6.61
C SER A 80 22.41 16.28 6.33
N ALA A 81 22.04 15.03 6.59
CA ALA A 81 22.88 13.87 6.32
C ALA A 81 23.09 13.61 4.80
N ARG A 82 22.26 14.19 3.93
CA ARG A 82 22.45 14.09 2.47
C ARG A 82 23.52 15.05 1.93
N LEU A 83 23.69 16.24 2.52
CA LEU A 83 24.75 17.16 2.09
C LEU A 83 26.14 16.53 2.27
N ALA A 84 26.37 15.83 3.38
CA ALA A 84 27.63 15.14 3.67
C ALA A 84 28.00 14.06 2.62
N SER A 85 27.01 13.48 1.93
CA SER A 85 27.25 12.49 0.86
C SER A 85 27.64 13.12 -0.48
N TYR A 86 27.29 14.39 -0.72
CA TYR A 86 27.66 15.13 -1.91
C TYR A 86 29.10 15.65 -1.83
N GLU A 87 29.53 16.16 -0.67
CA GLU A 87 30.91 16.62 -0.49
C GLU A 87 31.92 15.49 -0.64
N LYS A 88 31.63 14.30 -0.11
CA LYS A 88 32.51 13.12 -0.29
C LYS A 88 32.66 12.66 -1.74
N LYS A 89 31.71 13.01 -2.63
CA LYS A 89 31.80 12.71 -4.07
C LYS A 89 32.52 13.79 -4.87
N ALA A 90 32.53 15.04 -4.40
CA ALA A 90 33.20 16.15 -5.06
C ALA A 90 34.72 16.19 -4.78
N VAL A 91 35.18 15.45 -3.77
CA VAL A 91 36.59 15.39 -3.33
C VAL A 91 37.34 14.20 -3.95
N ARG A 92 36.74 13.46 -4.90
CA ARG A 92 37.35 12.29 -5.54
C ARG A 92 37.60 12.51 -7.02
#